data_AF-A0A838B0L2-F1
#
_entry.id   AF-A0A838B0L2-F1
#
_cell.length_a   1.000
_cell.length_b   1.000
_cell.length_c   1.000
_cell.angle_alpha   90.00
_cell.angle_beta   90.00
_cell.angle_gamma   90.00
#
_symmetry.space_group_name_H-M   'P 1'
#
loop_
_entity.id
_entity.type
_entity.pdbx_description
1 polymer ?
#
loop_
_entity_poly.entity_id
_entity_poly.type
_entity_poly.pdbx_seq_one_letter_code
_entity_poly.pdbx_strand_id
1 'polypeptide(L)'
;MALFGELKRYRDERDALIQHRHNRDSLLERLNETTAGLKRNSQEYQIAVGDYFATIDIVDAEIAEIETAQTLRRAGQWRILTPQRPYKEDEDNDFWEWHGVHGRYYLTEEAMRRVRREVYEEREMRMKPWLTWLAVLISVISLAISVLKS
;
A
#
# COMPACT_ATOMS: atom_id res chain seq x y z
N MET A 1 -24.85 -3.49 -4.16
CA MET A 1 -24.46 -3.05 -2.80
C MET A 1 -22.98 -3.28 -2.48
N ALA A 2 -22.31 -4.32 -3.01
CA ALA A 2 -20.89 -4.61 -2.72
C ALA A 2 -19.89 -3.50 -3.18
N LEU A 3 -20.10 -2.91 -4.36
CA LEU A 3 -19.23 -1.86 -4.93
C LEU A 3 -19.11 -0.60 -4.04
N PHE A 4 -20.21 -0.16 -3.42
CA PHE A 4 -20.20 1.01 -2.54
C PHE A 4 -19.44 0.75 -1.24
N GLY A 5 -19.49 -0.47 -0.72
CA GLY A 5 -18.71 -0.88 0.45
C GLY A 5 -17.21 -0.92 0.17
N GLU A 6 -16.81 -1.42 -1.01
CA GLU A 6 -15.39 -1.44 -1.41
C GLU A 6 -14.82 -0.03 -1.64
N LEU A 7 -15.59 0.84 -2.29
CA LEU A 7 -15.22 2.24 -2.50
C LEU A 7 -15.07 3.00 -1.18
N LYS A 8 -16.02 2.83 -0.25
CA LYS A 8 -15.94 3.43 1.08
C LYS A 8 -14.71 2.95 1.83
N ARG A 9 -14.47 1.62 1.86
CA ARG A 9 -13.29 1.04 2.50
C ARG A 9 -11.99 1.58 1.91
N TYR A 10 -11.89 1.65 0.58
CA TYR A 10 -10.71 2.20 -0.08
C TYR A 10 -10.44 3.65 0.32
N ARG A 11 -11.49 4.47 0.41
CA ARG A 11 -11.39 5.85 0.87
C ARG A 11 -10.92 5.91 2.33
N ASP A 12 -11.61 5.19 3.22
CA ASP A 12 -11.33 5.23 4.65
C ASP A 12 -9.90 4.73 4.95
N GLU A 13 -9.42 3.68 4.25
CA GLU A 13 -8.03 3.21 4.37
C GLU A 13 -7.01 4.20 3.81
N ARG A 14 -7.35 4.90 2.72
CA ARG A 14 -6.48 5.94 2.16
C ARG A 14 -6.35 7.10 3.13
N ASP A 15 -7.46 7.53 3.72
CA ASP A 15 -7.49 8.62 4.70
C ASP A 15 -6.69 8.23 5.95
N ALA A 16 -6.86 7.00 6.44
CA ALA A 16 -6.07 6.45 7.54
C ALA A 16 -4.57 6.47 7.21
N LEU A 17 -4.17 5.98 6.04
CA LEU A 17 -2.77 5.94 5.64
C LEU A 17 -2.16 7.35 5.49
N ILE A 18 -2.92 8.33 5.01
CA ILE A 18 -2.50 9.74 5.00
C ILE A 18 -2.29 10.24 6.43
N GLN A 19 -3.22 9.95 7.33
CA GLN A 19 -3.15 10.35 8.73
C GLN A 19 -1.95 9.72 9.45
N HIS A 20 -1.70 8.41 9.29
CA HIS A 20 -0.56 7.73 9.90
C HIS A 20 0.77 8.28 9.38
N ARG A 21 0.90 8.55 8.07
CA ARG A 21 2.10 9.18 7.51
C ARG A 21 2.34 10.58 8.05
N HIS A 22 1.28 11.38 8.16
CA HIS A 22 1.39 12.71 8.76
C HIS A 22 1.78 12.63 10.25
N ASN A 23 1.23 11.66 10.99
CA ASN A 23 1.60 11.41 12.38
C ASN A 23 3.06 10.98 12.52
N ARG A 24 3.54 10.12 11.63
CA ARG A 24 4.95 9.70 11.58
C ARG A 24 5.89 10.89 11.40
N ASP A 25 5.55 11.80 10.47
CA ASP A 25 6.36 12.99 10.21
C ASP A 25 6.33 13.96 11.42
N SER A 26 5.18 14.14 12.06
CA SER A 26 5.04 15.02 13.24
C SER A 26 5.76 14.47 14.48
N LEU A 27 5.90 13.15 14.61
CA LEU A 27 6.69 12.53 15.67
C LEU A 27 8.17 12.87 15.57
N LEU A 28 8.73 12.94 14.35
CA LEU A 28 10.11 13.34 14.14
C LEU A 28 10.31 14.83 14.45
N GLU A 29 9.38 15.68 14.04
CA GLU A 29 9.39 17.11 14.39
C GLU A 29 9.36 17.29 15.92
N ARG A 30 8.46 16.59 16.60
CA ARG A 30 8.35 16.61 18.07
C ARG A 30 9.62 16.11 18.75
N LEU A 31 10.27 15.06 18.24
CA LEU A 31 11.56 14.61 18.76
C LEU A 31 12.63 15.69 18.63
N ASN A 32 12.70 16.36 17.47
CA ASN A 32 13.66 17.42 17.25
C ASN A 32 13.42 18.60 18.21
N GLU A 33 12.16 18.95 18.46
CA GLU A 33 11.79 19.99 19.43
C GLU A 33 12.14 19.60 20.87
N THR A 34 11.81 18.38 21.29
CA THR A 34 12.07 17.92 22.68
C THR A 34 13.55 17.71 22.97
N THR A 35 14.33 17.34 21.95
CA THR A 35 15.78 17.14 22.08
C THR A 35 16.60 18.38 21.80
N ALA A 36 15.97 19.48 21.37
CA ALA A 36 16.63 20.75 21.11
C ALA A 36 17.36 21.26 22.36
N GLY A 37 18.70 21.39 22.26
CA GLY A 37 19.54 21.86 23.36
C GLY A 37 19.88 20.79 24.42
N LEU A 38 19.37 19.56 24.29
CA LEU A 38 19.80 18.44 25.13
C LEU A 38 21.16 17.89 24.66
N LYS A 39 21.96 17.40 25.61
CA LYS A 39 23.19 16.67 25.28
C LYS A 39 22.81 15.23 24.92
N ARG A 40 23.45 14.66 23.89
CA ARG A 40 23.17 13.28 23.44
C ARG A 40 23.37 12.20 24.51
N ASN A 41 24.22 12.47 25.51
CA ASN A 41 24.48 11.57 26.62
C ASN A 41 23.63 11.88 27.86
N SER A 42 22.71 12.85 27.78
CA SER A 42 21.79 13.11 28.88
C SER A 42 20.71 12.04 28.94
N GLN A 43 20.23 11.76 30.14
CA GLN A 43 19.19 10.77 30.35
C GLN A 43 17.88 11.19 29.66
N GLU A 44 17.58 12.49 29.67
CA GLU A 44 16.40 13.07 29.03
C GLU A 44 16.43 12.88 27.50
N TYR A 45 17.60 13.03 26.88
CA TYR A 45 17.77 12.76 25.45
C TYR A 45 17.49 11.28 25.13
N GLN A 46 18.04 10.37 25.92
CA GLN A 46 17.85 8.93 25.72
C GLN A 46 16.39 8.50 25.91
N ILE A 47 15.70 9.07 26.90
CA ILE A 47 14.26 8.85 27.12
C ILE A 47 13.46 9.35 25.92
N ALA A 48 13.69 10.58 25.46
CA ALA A 48 12.95 11.16 24.34
C ALA A 48 13.13 10.34 23.04
N VAL A 49 14.35 9.88 22.79
CA VAL A 49 14.65 9.00 21.65
C VAL A 49 13.99 7.64 21.80
N GLY A 50 14.00 7.05 22.99
CA GLY A 50 13.33 5.77 23.27
C GLY A 50 11.81 5.85 23.05
N ASP A 51 11.17 6.91 23.57
CA ASP A 51 9.74 7.17 23.38
C ASP A 51 9.39 7.36 21.91
N TYR A 52 10.24 8.06 21.16
CA TYR A 52 10.09 8.23 19.72
C TYR A 52 10.12 6.88 18.99
N PHE A 53 11.12 6.04 19.25
CA PHE A 53 11.22 4.73 18.59
C PHE A 53 10.05 3.81 18.96
N ALA A 54 9.65 3.77 20.23
CA ALA A 54 8.47 3.00 20.65
C ALA A 54 7.19 3.46 19.95
N THR A 55 7.04 4.77 19.71
CA THR A 55 5.85 5.32 19.05
C THR A 55 5.90 5.13 17.54
N ILE A 56 7.05 5.34 16.90
CA ILE A 56 7.18 5.19 15.44
C ILE A 56 7.00 3.74 15.01
N ASP A 57 7.47 2.77 15.80
CA ASP A 57 7.29 1.35 15.51
C ASP A 57 5.81 0.96 15.44
N ILE A 58 4.96 1.57 16.29
CA ILE A 58 3.51 1.37 16.26
C ILE A 58 2.93 1.94 14.97
N VAL A 59 3.27 3.19 14.64
CA VAL A 59 2.75 3.86 13.44
C VAL A 59 3.19 3.16 12.16
N ASP A 60 4.45 2.72 12.09
CA ASP A 60 4.99 2.01 10.94
C ASP A 60 4.31 0.63 10.79
N ALA A 61 4.02 -0.07 11.90
CA ALA A 61 3.25 -1.32 11.85
C ALA A 61 1.79 -1.13 11.38
N GLU A 62 1.13 -0.03 11.76
CA GLU A 62 -0.21 0.32 11.27
C GLU A 62 -0.21 0.62 9.76
N ILE A 63 0.81 1.34 9.27
CA ILE A 63 1.00 1.60 7.84
C ILE A 63 1.21 0.28 7.10
N ALA A 64 2.11 -0.57 7.59
CA ALA A 64 2.44 -1.86 6.98
C ALA A 64 1.22 -2.79 6.90
N GLU A 65 0.33 -2.77 7.89
CA GLU A 65 -0.93 -3.52 7.88
C GLU A 65 -1.85 -3.09 6.73
N ILE A 66 -2.10 -1.78 6.61
CA ILE A 66 -2.98 -1.23 5.57
C ILE A 66 -2.39 -1.53 4.18
N GLU A 67 -1.10 -1.26 3.98
CA GLU A 67 -0.43 -1.46 2.70
C GLU A 67 -0.38 -2.93 2.29
N THR A 68 -0.11 -3.83 3.23
CA THR A 68 -0.14 -5.28 3.02
C THR A 68 -1.54 -5.74 2.62
N ALA A 69 -2.58 -5.32 3.36
CA ALA A 69 -3.96 -5.70 3.07
C ALA A 69 -4.41 -5.18 1.70
N GLN A 70 -4.05 -3.95 1.33
CA GLN A 70 -4.32 -3.41 0.00
C GLN A 70 -3.61 -4.20 -1.10
N THR A 71 -2.34 -4.53 -0.90
CA THR A 71 -1.52 -5.28 -1.87
C THR A 71 -2.06 -6.68 -2.09
N LEU A 72 -2.36 -7.43 -1.02
CA LEU A 72 -2.92 -8.77 -1.12
C LEU A 72 -4.30 -8.79 -1.80
N ARG A 73 -5.15 -7.79 -1.52
CA ARG A 73 -6.46 -7.67 -2.20
C ARG A 73 -6.31 -7.39 -3.69
N ARG A 74 -5.39 -6.49 -4.08
CA ARG A 74 -5.09 -6.23 -5.50
C ARG A 74 -4.54 -7.49 -6.17
N ALA A 75 -3.62 -8.20 -5.53
CA ALA A 75 -3.11 -9.47 -6.04
C ALA A 75 -4.25 -10.47 -6.27
N GLY A 76 -5.14 -10.65 -5.29
CA GLY A 76 -6.30 -11.54 -5.40
C GLY A 76 -7.27 -11.14 -6.52
N GLN A 77 -7.55 -9.85 -6.70
CA GLN A 77 -8.40 -9.35 -7.80
C GLN A 77 -7.83 -9.71 -9.18
N TRP A 78 -6.51 -9.66 -9.34
CA TRP A 78 -5.85 -9.93 -10.61
C TRP A 78 -5.36 -11.38 -10.75
N ARG A 79 -5.54 -12.21 -9.70
CA ARG A 79 -5.05 -13.60 -9.59
C ARG A 79 -3.51 -13.71 -9.68
N ILE A 80 -2.82 -12.72 -9.15
CA ILE A 80 -1.37 -12.75 -9.00
C ILE A 80 -1.02 -13.67 -7.84
N LEU A 81 -0.02 -14.53 -8.04
CA LEU A 81 0.48 -15.41 -6.99
C LEU A 81 1.21 -14.57 -5.93
N THR A 82 0.70 -14.57 -4.71
CA THR A 82 1.36 -13.93 -3.58
C THR A 82 2.42 -14.86 -2.97
N PRO A 83 3.58 -14.33 -2.53
CA PRO A 83 4.59 -15.13 -1.86
C PRO A 83 4.01 -15.81 -0.61
N GLN A 84 4.41 -17.05 -0.34
CA GLN A 84 3.97 -17.74 0.87
C GLN A 84 4.55 -17.07 2.12
N ARG A 85 3.71 -16.93 3.14
CA ARG A 85 4.13 -16.40 4.45
C ARG A 85 5.11 -17.37 5.11
N PRO A 86 6.16 -16.89 5.81
CA PRO A 86 7.00 -17.72 6.65
C PRO A 86 6.18 -18.54 7.66
N TYR A 87 6.66 -19.74 7.97
CA TYR A 87 6.04 -20.64 8.94
C TYR A 87 6.55 -20.43 10.37
N LYS A 88 7.79 -19.98 10.52
CA LYS A 88 8.37 -19.66 11.83
C LYS A 88 8.10 -18.20 12.15
N GLU A 89 8.04 -17.86 13.43
CA GLU A 89 8.08 -16.47 13.91
C GLU A 89 9.53 -15.95 13.83
N ASP A 90 9.71 -14.64 13.71
CA ASP A 90 11.03 -13.95 13.61
C ASP A 90 11.94 -14.39 12.43
N GLU A 91 11.38 -14.95 11.36
CA GLU A 91 12.11 -15.32 10.14
C GLU A 91 11.72 -14.37 9.00
N ASP A 92 12.42 -13.25 8.93
CA ASP A 92 12.32 -12.31 7.81
C ASP A 92 12.81 -12.96 6.52
N ASN A 93 12.15 -12.64 5.42
CA ASN A 93 12.60 -13.02 4.08
C ASN A 93 12.43 -11.85 3.10
N ASP A 94 12.84 -12.05 1.85
CA ASP A 94 12.76 -11.02 0.80
C ASP A 94 11.35 -10.45 0.62
N PHE A 95 10.31 -11.17 1.05
CA PHE A 95 8.92 -10.81 0.84
C PHE A 95 8.12 -10.42 2.09
N TRP A 96 8.55 -10.86 3.27
CA TRP A 96 7.82 -10.76 4.51
C TRP A 96 8.75 -10.31 5.64
N GLU A 97 8.30 -9.30 6.37
CA GLU A 97 9.01 -8.71 7.51
C GLU A 97 8.14 -8.87 8.75
N TRP A 98 8.74 -9.33 9.85
CA TRP A 98 8.07 -9.49 11.12
C TRP A 98 8.02 -8.19 11.90
N HIS A 99 6.82 -7.74 12.25
CA HIS A 99 6.65 -6.59 13.13
C HIS A 99 6.31 -7.06 14.54
N GLY A 100 7.28 -6.92 15.46
CA GLY A 100 7.16 -7.31 16.86
C GLY A 100 6.02 -6.62 17.62
N VAL A 101 5.61 -5.40 17.21
CA VAL A 101 4.51 -4.66 17.83
C VAL A 101 3.16 -5.38 17.67
N HIS A 102 2.89 -5.89 16.46
CA HIS A 102 1.63 -6.57 16.15
C HIS A 102 1.72 -8.09 16.23
N GLY A 103 2.94 -8.65 16.35
CA GLY A 103 3.18 -10.09 16.32
C GLY A 103 2.73 -10.70 14.99
N ARG A 104 2.98 -10.00 13.87
CA ARG A 104 2.50 -10.38 12.54
C ARG A 104 3.54 -10.02 11.49
N TYR A 105 3.62 -10.85 10.44
CA TYR A 105 4.31 -10.48 9.20
C TYR A 105 3.50 -9.54 8.33
N TYR A 106 4.19 -8.55 7.77
CA TYR A 106 3.73 -7.68 6.71
C TYR A 106 4.62 -7.83 5.46
N LEU A 107 4.12 -7.39 4.30
CA LEU A 107 4.89 -7.46 3.07
C LEU A 107 6.00 -6.41 3.08
N THR A 108 7.19 -6.80 2.65
CA THR A 108 8.30 -5.85 2.43
C THR A 108 7.95 -4.87 1.32
N GLU A 109 8.60 -3.70 1.30
CA GLU A 109 8.42 -2.73 0.22
C GLU A 109 8.77 -3.32 -1.15
N GLU A 110 9.77 -4.21 -1.20
CA GLU A 110 10.19 -4.93 -2.41
C GLU A 110 9.10 -5.87 -2.92
N ALA A 111 8.48 -6.66 -2.02
CA ALA A 111 7.34 -7.50 -2.37
C ALA A 111 6.17 -6.68 -2.91
N MET A 112 5.85 -5.57 -2.25
CA MET A 112 4.76 -4.70 -2.68
C MET A 112 5.04 -4.07 -4.05
N ARG A 113 6.28 -3.65 -4.32
CA ARG A 113 6.72 -3.16 -5.64
C ARG A 113 6.59 -4.24 -6.71
N ARG A 114 7.01 -5.47 -6.41
CA ARG A 114 6.89 -6.61 -7.32
C ARG A 114 5.44 -6.91 -7.67
N VAL A 115 4.57 -7.07 -6.66
CA VAL A 115 3.14 -7.34 -6.88
C VAL A 115 2.49 -6.23 -7.70
N ARG A 116 2.84 -4.96 -7.43
CA ARG A 116 2.32 -3.82 -8.20
C ARG A 116 2.69 -3.90 -9.68
N ARG A 117 3.91 -4.32 -9.99
CA ARG A 117 4.38 -4.51 -11.37
C ARG A 117 3.62 -5.65 -12.06
N GLU A 118 3.53 -6.80 -11.41
CA GLU A 118 2.83 -7.97 -11.97
C GLU A 118 1.33 -7.68 -12.20
N VAL A 119 0.68 -6.96 -11.28
CA VAL A 119 -0.71 -6.47 -11.46
C VAL A 119 -0.83 -5.54 -12.67
N TYR A 120 0.15 -4.65 -12.86
CA TYR A 120 0.14 -3.72 -14.00
C TYR A 120 0.28 -4.47 -15.33
N GLU A 121 1.20 -5.42 -15.41
CA GLU A 121 1.44 -6.26 -16.59
C GLU A 121 0.18 -7.07 -16.96
N GLU A 122 -0.43 -7.75 -15.99
CA GLU A 122 -1.69 -8.50 -16.20
C GLU A 122 -2.84 -7.59 -16.65
N ARG A 123 -2.95 -6.40 -16.04
CA ARG A 123 -3.96 -5.42 -16.43
C ARG A 123 -3.76 -4.96 -17.86
N GLU A 124 -2.53 -4.65 -18.24
CA GLU A 124 -2.19 -4.21 -19.60
C GLU A 124 -2.51 -5.30 -20.62
N MET A 125 -2.15 -6.56 -20.34
CA MET A 125 -2.44 -7.70 -21.21
C MET A 125 -3.94 -7.92 -21.39
N ARG A 126 -4.76 -7.78 -20.34
CA ARG A 126 -6.23 -7.93 -20.46
C ARG A 126 -6.92 -6.74 -21.13
N MET A 127 -6.42 -5.52 -20.93
CA MET A 127 -7.06 -4.31 -21.46
C MET A 127 -6.71 -4.03 -22.93
N LYS A 128 -5.51 -4.39 -23.40
CA LYS A 128 -5.07 -4.16 -24.79
C LYS A 128 -6.07 -4.65 -25.84
N PRO A 129 -6.56 -5.91 -25.80
CA PRO A 129 -7.52 -6.40 -26.78
C PRO A 129 -8.84 -5.62 -26.77
N TRP A 130 -9.35 -5.28 -25.58
CA TRP A 130 -10.61 -4.56 -25.41
C TRP A 130 -10.58 -3.16 -26.02
N LEU A 131 -9.46 -2.45 -25.89
CA LEU A 131 -9.28 -1.14 -26.49
C LEU A 131 -9.28 -1.20 -28.02
N THR A 132 -8.66 -2.24 -28.59
CA THR A 132 -8.70 -2.48 -30.04
C THR A 132 -10.12 -2.76 -30.52
N TRP A 133 -10.87 -3.62 -29.83
CA TRP A 133 -12.26 -3.92 -30.18
C TRP A 133 -13.19 -2.72 -30.05
N LEU A 134 -12.98 -1.83 -29.07
CA LEU A 134 -13.71 -0.57 -28.96
C LEU A 134 -13.49 0.34 -30.17
N ALA A 135 -12.25 0.46 -30.66
CA ALA A 135 -11.96 1.26 -31.84
C ALA A 135 -12.66 0.71 -33.10
N VAL A 136 -12.70 -0.62 -33.25
CA VAL A 136 -13.43 -1.29 -34.33
C VAL A 136 -14.94 -1.02 -34.21
N LEU A 137 -15.51 -1.14 -33.01
CA LEU A 137 -16.92 -0.89 -32.76
C LEU A 137 -17.32 0.55 -33.11
N ILE A 138 -16.52 1.54 -32.71
CA ILE A 138 -16.72 2.95 -33.08
C ILE A 138 -16.70 3.11 -34.61
N SER A 139 -15.73 2.49 -35.29
CA SER A 139 -15.62 2.57 -36.75
C SER A 139 -16.84 1.97 -37.45
N VAL A 140 -17.36 0.84 -36.97
CA VAL A 140 -18.57 0.21 -37.50
C VAL A 140 -19.81 1.07 -37.25
N ILE A 141 -19.95 1.67 -36.07
CA ILE A 141 -21.06 2.58 -35.75
C ILE A 141 -21.02 3.82 -36.65
N SER A 142 -19.84 4.41 -36.84
CA SER A 142 -19.66 5.56 -37.75
C SER A 142 -20.05 5.20 -39.18
N LEU A 143 -19.65 4.02 -39.67
CA LEU A 143 -20.03 3.55 -41.00
C LEU A 143 -21.54 3.33 -41.13
N ALA A 144 -22.17 2.71 -40.14
CA ALA A 144 -23.62 2.48 -40.13
C ALA A 144 -24.42 3.79 -40.14
N ILE A 145 -24.00 4.79 -39.35
CA ILE A 145 -24.60 6.12 -39.36
C ILE A 145 -24.44 6.79 -40.73
N SER A 146 -23.27 6.64 -41.36
CA SER A 146 -23.01 7.21 -42.68
C SER A 146 -23.90 6.60 -43.77
N VAL A 147 -24.13 5.28 -43.72
CA VAL A 147 -25.01 4.58 -44.67
C VAL A 147 -26.47 4.95 -44.46
N LEU A 148 -26.92 5.06 -43.21
CA LEU A 148 -28.30 5.48 -42.88
C LEU A 148 -28.63 6.93 -43.26
N LYS A 149 -27.60 7.79 -43.38
CA LYS A 149 -27.76 9.20 -43.77
C LYS A 149 -27.66 9.40 -45.29
N SER A 150 -27.19 8.40 -46.03
CA SER A 150 -27.11 8.41 -47.50
C SER A 150 -28.41 7.91 -48.13
#